data_AF-A0A558NJ86-F1
#
_entry.id   AF-A0A558NJ86-F1
#
_cell.length_a   1.000
_cell.length_b   1.000
_cell.length_c   1.000
_cell.angle_alpha   90.00
_cell.angle_beta   90.00
_cell.angle_gamma   90.00
#
_symmetry.space_group_name_H-M   'P 1'
#
loop_
_entity.id
_entity.type
_entity.pdbx_description
1 polymer ?
#
loop_
_entity_poly.entity_id
_entity_poly.type
_entity_poly.pdbx_seq_one_letter_code
_entity_poly.pdbx_strand_id
1 'polypeptide(L)'
;MVACSAAPSLELLSPERGGAGIQRVPSTLSGRADACVYIVNLPADSASLGIVGYTPQLSELIEDAMPLVWHLLARQSLSEQLPIYLFYVNPRDQIGTNAARLLQLLQLMSGKAQIWVPVSTSHSAILHSLRLILPEAVRLDLNHSSLLYVGDNANRKPMKAMAEACGMPFCFHALY
;
A
#
# COMPACT_ATOMS: atom_id res chain seq x y z
N MET A 1 0.95 -11.07 -24.97
CA MET A 1 0.09 -10.16 -24.18
C MET A 1 -0.39 -10.96 -22.98
N VAL A 2 0.35 -10.95 -21.87
CA VAL A 2 0.02 -11.74 -20.67
C VAL A 2 -0.86 -10.87 -19.80
N ALA A 3 -2.12 -11.30 -19.61
CA ALA A 3 -3.05 -10.63 -18.70
C ALA A 3 -2.47 -10.64 -17.27
N CYS A 4 -2.52 -9.51 -16.57
CA CYS A 4 -2.19 -9.46 -15.14
C CYS A 4 -2.90 -10.59 -14.42
N SER A 5 -2.14 -11.41 -13.67
CA SER A 5 -2.68 -12.42 -12.78
C SER A 5 -3.68 -11.77 -11.83
N ALA A 6 -4.95 -12.19 -11.95
CA ALA A 6 -6.14 -11.80 -11.20
C ALA A 6 -6.02 -10.52 -10.36
N ALA A 7 -6.59 -9.42 -10.85
CA ALA A 7 -7.13 -8.41 -9.95
C ALA A 7 -8.01 -9.13 -8.91
N PRO A 8 -7.84 -8.90 -7.59
CA PRO A 8 -8.81 -9.42 -6.64
C PRO A 8 -10.18 -8.90 -7.07
N SER A 9 -11.19 -9.76 -7.07
CA SER A 9 -12.57 -9.38 -7.42
C SER A 9 -12.93 -8.09 -6.70
N LEU A 10 -12.97 -6.99 -7.46
CA LEU A 10 -13.21 -5.62 -6.98
C LEU A 10 -14.57 -5.46 -6.29
N GLU A 11 -15.40 -6.49 -6.33
CA GLU A 11 -16.77 -6.54 -5.78
C GLU A 11 -16.87 -7.06 -4.34
N LEU A 12 -15.79 -7.54 -3.71
CA LEU A 12 -15.86 -8.10 -2.33
C LEU A 12 -15.78 -7.05 -1.21
N LEU A 13 -15.74 -5.76 -1.54
CA LEU A 13 -15.83 -4.67 -0.58
C LEU A 13 -17.16 -3.94 -0.77
N SER A 14 -18.25 -4.56 -0.29
CA SER A 14 -19.57 -3.93 -0.25
C SER A 14 -19.53 -2.57 0.48
N PRO A 15 -20.23 -1.55 -0.04
CA PRO A 15 -20.25 -0.19 0.54
C PRO A 15 -20.95 -0.10 1.91
N GLU A 16 -21.62 -1.17 2.35
CA GLU A 16 -22.42 -1.24 3.60
C GLU A 16 -21.58 -1.15 4.90
N ARG A 17 -20.24 -1.08 4.80
CA ARG A 17 -19.32 -0.85 5.94
C ARG A 17 -18.17 0.10 5.57
N GLY A 18 -18.46 1.32 5.13
CA GLY A 18 -17.47 2.42 5.04
C GLY A 18 -16.15 2.05 4.33
N GLY A 19 -16.28 1.31 3.22
CA GLY A 19 -15.23 0.48 2.63
C GLY A 19 -13.98 1.24 2.18
N ALA A 20 -12.82 0.69 2.55
CA ALA A 20 -11.52 1.02 1.98
C ALA A 20 -11.44 0.51 0.54
N GLY A 21 -12.06 1.23 -0.41
CA GLY A 21 -12.04 0.82 -1.81
C GLY A 21 -10.62 0.59 -2.33
N ILE A 22 -10.40 -0.54 -3.00
CA ILE A 22 -9.20 -0.79 -3.80
C ILE A 22 -9.46 -0.16 -5.17
N GLN A 23 -8.63 0.80 -5.57
CA GLN A 23 -8.77 1.48 -6.85
C GLN A 23 -7.49 1.32 -7.67
N ARG A 24 -7.63 1.09 -8.99
CA ARG A 24 -6.47 1.04 -9.88
C ARG A 24 -5.88 2.44 -10.05
N VAL A 25 -4.57 2.55 -9.87
CA VAL A 25 -3.82 3.80 -10.10
C VAL A 25 -3.70 4.06 -11.60
N PRO A 26 -4.09 5.25 -12.10
CA PRO A 26 -3.91 5.63 -13.49
C PRO A 26 -2.44 5.51 -13.93
N SER A 27 -2.23 5.10 -15.19
CA SER A 27 -0.88 4.98 -15.77
C SER A 27 -0.12 6.31 -15.81
N THR A 28 -0.84 7.43 -15.82
CA THR A 28 -0.27 8.79 -15.71
C THR A 28 0.40 9.04 -14.37
N LEU A 29 -0.10 8.43 -13.29
CA LEU A 29 0.48 8.54 -11.94
C LEU A 29 1.48 7.41 -11.66
N SER A 30 1.20 6.20 -12.13
CA SER A 30 2.10 5.06 -11.93
C SER A 30 3.33 5.10 -12.82
N GLY A 31 3.31 5.88 -13.91
CA GLY A 31 4.39 5.98 -14.90
C GLY A 31 4.54 4.75 -15.81
N ARG A 32 3.66 3.75 -15.69
CA ARG A 32 3.72 2.50 -16.49
C ARG A 32 2.33 1.97 -16.83
N ALA A 33 2.08 1.73 -18.11
CA ALA A 33 0.76 1.29 -18.61
C ALA A 33 0.42 -0.17 -18.27
N ASP A 34 1.43 -1.05 -18.31
CA ASP A 34 1.25 -2.50 -18.14
C ASP A 34 1.34 -2.93 -16.66
N ALA A 35 1.63 -2.00 -15.76
CA ALA A 35 1.78 -2.30 -14.34
C ALA A 35 0.42 -2.41 -13.62
N CYS A 36 0.36 -3.34 -12.67
CA CYS A 36 -0.80 -3.56 -11.82
C CYS A 36 -0.60 -2.86 -10.47
N VAL A 37 -0.83 -1.54 -10.46
CA VAL A 37 -0.74 -0.68 -9.28
C VAL A 37 -2.14 -0.31 -8.79
N TYR A 38 -2.36 -0.51 -7.50
CA TYR A 38 -3.62 -0.23 -6.83
C TYR A 38 -3.37 0.68 -5.62
N ILE A 39 -4.33 1.54 -5.31
CA ILE A 39 -4.38 2.30 -4.08
C ILE A 39 -5.51 1.82 -3.20
N VAL A 40 -5.27 1.80 -1.89
CA VAL A 40 -6.22 1.33 -0.87
C VAL A 40 -6.34 2.41 0.20
N ASN A 41 -7.49 2.42 0.90
CA ASN A 41 -7.80 3.35 1.98
C ASN A 41 -7.93 4.82 1.52
N LEU A 42 -8.62 5.01 0.39
CA LEU A 42 -8.97 6.34 -0.09
C LEU A 42 -9.99 7.04 0.85
N PRO A 43 -9.97 8.37 0.95
CA PRO A 43 -10.98 9.12 1.68
C PRO A 43 -12.40 8.84 1.16
N ALA A 44 -13.37 8.70 2.06
CA ALA A 44 -14.77 8.41 1.70
C ALA A 44 -15.41 9.50 0.81
N ASP A 45 -14.99 10.77 1.00
CA ASP A 45 -15.52 11.92 0.25
C ASP A 45 -15.08 11.96 -1.22
N SER A 46 -14.14 11.10 -1.62
CA SER A 46 -13.69 11.03 -3.01
C SER A 46 -14.78 10.49 -3.93
N ALA A 47 -15.70 9.66 -3.44
CA ALA A 47 -16.79 9.11 -4.24
C ALA A 47 -17.94 10.13 -4.43
N SER A 48 -18.18 11.02 -3.46
CA SER A 48 -19.30 11.98 -3.47
C SER A 48 -19.03 13.25 -4.28
N LEU A 49 -17.76 13.57 -4.59
CA LEU A 49 -17.37 14.77 -5.34
C LEU A 49 -17.22 14.55 -6.86
N GLY A 50 -17.42 13.33 -7.38
CA GLY A 50 -17.17 13.00 -8.79
C GLY A 50 -15.69 13.12 -9.22
N ILE A 51 -14.81 13.49 -8.29
CA ILE A 51 -13.36 13.51 -8.44
C ILE A 51 -12.88 12.12 -8.05
N VAL A 52 -12.55 11.31 -9.05
CA VAL A 52 -11.89 10.01 -8.92
C VAL A 52 -10.85 10.07 -7.79
N GLY A 53 -11.15 9.56 -6.59
CA GLY A 53 -10.24 9.08 -5.52
C GLY A 53 -9.15 10.01 -4.95
N TYR A 54 -8.44 10.69 -5.82
CA TYR A 54 -7.15 11.34 -5.69
C TYR A 54 -7.32 12.82 -5.37
N THR A 55 -7.02 13.18 -4.14
CA THR A 55 -6.74 14.58 -3.83
C THR A 55 -5.43 14.99 -4.54
N PRO A 56 -5.21 16.28 -4.86
CA PRO A 56 -3.95 16.74 -5.46
C PRO A 56 -2.72 16.28 -4.68
N GLN A 57 -2.79 16.36 -3.34
CA GLN A 57 -1.74 15.90 -2.44
C GLN A 57 -1.48 14.39 -2.56
N LEU A 58 -2.51 13.57 -2.75
CA LEU A 58 -2.34 12.13 -2.93
C LEU A 58 -1.72 11.82 -4.31
N SER A 59 -2.12 12.54 -5.36
CA SER A 59 -1.50 12.41 -6.68
C SER A 59 -0.01 12.72 -6.62
N GLU A 60 0.38 13.83 -6.00
CA GLU A 60 1.79 14.22 -5.81
C GLU A 60 2.57 13.14 -5.05
N LEU A 61 2.02 12.62 -3.94
CA LEU A 61 2.67 11.54 -3.19
C LEU A 61 2.90 10.28 -4.03
N ILE A 62 1.97 9.93 -4.92
CA ILE A 62 2.11 8.78 -5.80
C ILE A 62 3.16 9.08 -6.88
N GLU A 63 3.07 10.24 -7.53
CA GLU A 63 4.02 10.67 -8.57
C GLU A 63 5.46 10.70 -8.05
N ASP A 64 5.66 11.14 -6.81
CA ASP A 64 6.99 11.18 -6.17
C ASP A 64 7.47 9.78 -5.76
N ALA A 65 6.59 8.93 -5.24
CA ALA A 65 6.96 7.62 -4.72
C ALA A 65 7.22 6.59 -5.84
N MET A 66 6.42 6.61 -6.92
CA MET A 66 6.41 5.55 -7.92
C MET A 66 7.75 5.36 -8.67
N PRO A 67 8.46 6.42 -9.10
CA PRO A 67 9.80 6.27 -9.70
C PRO A 67 10.78 5.51 -8.78
N LEU A 68 10.72 5.78 -7.47
CA LEU A 68 11.56 5.11 -6.47
C LEU A 68 11.11 3.67 -6.22
N VAL A 69 9.81 3.40 -6.24
CA VAL A 69 9.26 2.04 -6.19
C VAL A 69 9.79 1.23 -7.37
N TRP A 70 9.70 1.74 -8.61
CA TRP A 70 10.21 1.05 -9.79
C TRP A 70 11.71 0.77 -9.70
N HIS A 71 12.48 1.76 -9.25
CA HIS A 71 13.92 1.60 -9.03
C HIS A 71 14.23 0.51 -8.00
N LEU A 72 13.48 0.46 -6.89
CA LEU A 72 13.64 -0.58 -5.88
C LEU A 72 13.29 -1.97 -6.40
N LEU A 73 12.23 -2.10 -7.21
CA LEU A 73 11.84 -3.37 -7.81
C LEU A 73 12.93 -3.92 -8.72
N ALA A 74 13.43 -3.08 -9.62
CA ALA A 74 14.51 -3.45 -10.54
C ALA A 74 15.78 -3.86 -9.77
N ARG A 75 16.18 -3.09 -8.75
CA ARG A 75 17.37 -3.38 -7.94
C ARG A 75 17.28 -4.70 -7.17
N GLN A 76 16.07 -5.09 -6.78
CA GLN A 76 15.83 -6.28 -5.96
C GLN A 76 15.41 -7.50 -6.81
N SER A 77 15.42 -7.36 -8.15
CA SER A 77 14.93 -8.37 -9.09
C SER A 77 13.50 -8.85 -8.75
N LEU A 78 12.69 -7.96 -8.15
CA LEU A 78 11.28 -8.24 -7.89
C LEU A 78 10.51 -8.10 -9.20
N SER A 79 9.63 -9.04 -9.47
CA SER A 79 8.84 -9.02 -10.70
C SER A 79 7.91 -7.81 -10.72
N GLU A 80 8.03 -7.01 -11.78
CA GLU A 80 7.17 -5.85 -12.03
C GLU A 80 5.72 -6.24 -12.40
N GLN A 81 5.48 -7.54 -12.61
CA GLN A 81 4.16 -8.10 -12.86
C GLN A 81 3.38 -8.40 -11.57
N LEU A 82 4.04 -8.35 -10.41
CA LEU A 82 3.35 -8.51 -9.14
C LEU A 82 2.44 -7.31 -8.86
N PRO A 83 1.24 -7.53 -8.30
CA PRO A 83 0.39 -6.44 -7.86
C PRO A 83 1.08 -5.57 -6.81
N ILE A 84 1.06 -4.25 -7.02
CA ILE A 84 1.58 -3.25 -6.08
C ILE A 84 0.39 -2.56 -5.41
N TYR A 85 0.30 -2.68 -4.09
CA TYR A 85 -0.71 -2.02 -3.28
C TYR A 85 -0.10 -0.83 -2.53
N LEU A 86 -0.48 0.36 -2.96
CA LEU A 86 -0.24 1.62 -2.27
C LEU A 86 -1.27 1.75 -1.15
N PHE A 87 -0.85 1.60 0.11
CA PHE A 87 -1.75 1.85 1.24
C PHE A 87 -1.64 3.31 1.65
N TYR A 88 -2.66 4.10 1.35
CA TYR A 88 -2.70 5.49 1.78
C TYR A 88 -3.10 5.57 3.26
N VAL A 89 -2.28 6.17 4.11
CA VAL A 89 -2.70 6.50 5.48
C VAL A 89 -3.39 7.85 5.44
N ASN A 90 -4.73 7.84 5.54
CA ASN A 90 -5.53 9.05 5.49
C ASN A 90 -5.36 9.84 6.80
N PRO A 91 -4.74 11.04 6.80
CA PRO A 91 -4.51 11.81 8.00
C PRO A 91 -5.79 12.38 8.61
N ARG A 92 -6.90 12.39 7.86
CA ARG A 92 -8.21 12.83 8.35
C ARG A 92 -8.95 11.75 9.12
N ASP A 93 -8.56 10.48 8.93
CA ASP A 93 -9.17 9.35 9.62
C ASP A 93 -8.49 9.12 10.97
N GLN A 94 -9.27 8.62 11.93
CA GLN A 94 -8.73 8.19 13.21
C GLN A 94 -7.70 7.06 13.00
N ILE A 95 -6.66 7.04 13.83
CA ILE A 95 -5.59 6.04 13.72
C ILE A 95 -6.12 4.59 13.77
N GLY A 96 -7.15 4.33 14.60
CA GLY A 96 -7.80 3.01 14.66
C GLY A 96 -8.50 2.62 13.36
N THR A 97 -9.02 3.59 12.60
CA THR A 97 -9.64 3.34 11.29
C THR A 97 -8.58 2.97 10.25
N ASN A 98 -7.49 3.73 10.19
CA ASN A 98 -6.34 3.41 9.34
C ASN A 98 -5.76 2.02 9.68
N ALA A 99 -5.60 1.71 10.97
CA ALA A 99 -5.15 0.41 11.45
C ALA A 99 -6.09 -0.73 11.00
N ALA A 100 -7.40 -0.62 11.26
CA ALA A 100 -8.37 -1.65 10.88
C ALA A 100 -8.35 -1.94 9.36
N ARG A 101 -8.29 -0.88 8.53
CA ARG A 101 -8.22 -1.01 7.07
C ARG A 101 -6.90 -1.59 6.59
N LEU A 102 -5.79 -1.25 7.26
CA LEU A 102 -4.50 -1.87 6.97
C LEU A 102 -4.52 -3.37 7.28
N LEU A 103 -5.09 -3.77 8.42
CA LEU A 103 -5.23 -5.18 8.75
C LEU A 103 -6.09 -5.92 7.73
N GLN A 104 -7.20 -5.32 7.28
CA GLN A 104 -8.03 -5.89 6.21
C GLN A 104 -7.24 -6.07 4.91
N LEU A 105 -6.44 -5.08 4.51
CA LEU A 105 -5.54 -5.21 3.37
C LEU A 105 -4.60 -6.40 3.57
N LEU A 106 -3.85 -6.46 4.68
CA LEU A 106 -2.90 -7.54 4.96
C LEU A 106 -3.57 -8.92 4.97
N GLN A 107 -4.79 -9.03 5.49
CA GLN A 107 -5.58 -10.26 5.42
C GLN A 107 -5.87 -10.68 3.97
N LEU A 108 -6.21 -9.72 3.10
CA LEU A 108 -6.40 -9.98 1.66
C LEU A 108 -5.10 -10.39 0.95
N MET A 109 -3.95 -9.91 1.44
CA MET A 109 -2.62 -10.24 0.91
C MET A 109 -2.11 -11.61 1.35
N SER A 110 -2.67 -12.18 2.42
CA SER A 110 -2.15 -13.40 3.02
C SER A 110 -2.14 -14.57 2.03
N GLY A 111 -1.01 -15.27 1.95
CA GLY A 111 -0.74 -16.38 1.04
C GLY A 111 -0.50 -15.97 -0.43
N LYS A 112 -0.36 -14.67 -0.72
CA LYS A 112 -0.21 -14.15 -2.09
C LYS A 112 1.12 -13.42 -2.29
N ALA A 113 1.66 -13.58 -3.50
CA ALA A 113 2.82 -12.83 -3.95
C ALA A 113 2.40 -11.44 -4.44
N GLN A 114 2.84 -10.40 -3.73
CA GLN A 114 2.49 -9.02 -4.00
C GLN A 114 3.39 -8.05 -3.25
N ILE A 115 3.24 -6.78 -3.56
CA ILE A 115 4.12 -5.72 -3.09
C ILE A 115 3.28 -4.71 -2.34
N TRP A 116 3.66 -4.41 -1.12
CA TRP A 116 3.02 -3.39 -0.30
C TRP A 116 3.92 -2.18 -0.16
N VAL A 117 3.36 -1.02 -0.47
CA VAL A 117 4.02 0.28 -0.34
C VAL A 117 3.12 1.19 0.51
N PRO A 118 3.50 1.51 1.76
CA PRO A 118 2.76 2.48 2.54
C PRO A 118 3.05 3.89 2.02
N VAL A 119 2.00 4.67 1.79
CA VAL A 119 2.06 6.05 1.29
C VAL A 119 1.36 6.96 2.30
N SER A 120 2.01 8.02 2.74
CA SER A 120 1.45 8.93 3.74
C SER A 120 2.13 10.28 3.69
N THR A 121 1.38 11.32 4.04
CA THR A 121 1.92 12.65 4.38
C THR A 121 2.57 12.67 5.77
N SER A 122 2.27 11.67 6.60
CA SER A 122 2.81 11.49 7.96
C SER A 122 3.39 10.08 8.12
N HIS A 123 4.72 9.97 8.14
CA HIS A 123 5.37 8.68 8.28
C HIS A 123 5.20 8.06 9.68
N SER A 124 5.01 8.88 10.72
CA SER A 124 4.67 8.43 12.06
C SER A 124 3.29 7.77 12.12
N ALA A 125 2.30 8.26 11.36
CA ALA A 125 0.97 7.64 11.28
C ALA A 125 1.01 6.20 10.70
N ILE A 126 1.94 5.93 9.76
CA ILE A 126 2.18 4.57 9.24
C ILE A 126 2.61 3.65 10.38
N LEU A 127 3.64 4.05 11.14
CA LEU A 127 4.15 3.25 12.26
C LEU A 127 3.12 3.01 13.35
N HIS A 128 2.34 4.04 13.70
CA HIS A 128 1.27 3.88 14.70
C HIS A 128 0.19 2.91 14.23
N SER A 129 -0.25 2.99 12.98
CA SER A 129 -1.23 2.07 12.42
C SER A 129 -0.72 0.63 12.44
N LEU A 130 0.55 0.42 12.09
CA LEU A 130 1.17 -0.89 12.08
C LEU A 130 1.34 -1.48 13.48
N ARG A 131 1.77 -0.67 14.45
CA ARG A 131 1.91 -1.11 15.85
C ARG A 131 0.60 -1.61 16.43
N LEU A 132 -0.52 -0.99 16.06
CA LEU A 132 -1.85 -1.39 16.55
C LEU A 132 -2.28 -2.76 16.03
N ILE A 133 -1.85 -3.15 14.84
CA ILE A 133 -2.27 -4.40 14.19
C ILE A 133 -1.23 -5.51 14.26
N LEU A 134 -0.04 -5.22 14.79
CA LEU A 134 1.08 -6.16 14.78
C LEU A 134 0.72 -7.52 15.41
N PRO A 135 0.05 -7.60 16.57
CA PRO A 135 -0.33 -8.89 17.18
C PRO A 135 -1.20 -9.76 16.27
N GLU A 136 -2.04 -9.15 15.44
CA GLU A 136 -2.87 -9.81 14.44
C GLU A 136 -2.07 -10.14 13.18
N ALA A 137 -1.28 -9.19 12.69
CA ALA A 137 -0.56 -9.28 11.42
C ALA A 137 0.51 -10.38 11.42
N VAL A 138 1.18 -10.61 12.55
CA VAL A 138 2.19 -11.69 12.67
C VAL A 138 1.60 -13.10 12.52
N ARG A 139 0.27 -13.23 12.63
CA ARG A 139 -0.43 -14.51 12.44
C ARG A 139 -0.82 -14.76 10.98
N LEU A 140 -0.60 -13.78 10.11
CA LEU A 140 -0.91 -13.88 8.68
C LEU A 140 0.27 -14.49 7.93
N ASP A 141 -0.03 -15.23 6.87
CA ASP A 141 0.97 -15.75 5.94
C ASP A 141 1.41 -14.64 4.97
N LEU A 142 2.38 -13.82 5.38
CA LEU A 142 2.85 -12.66 4.60
C LEU A 142 4.26 -12.86 4.01
N ASN A 143 4.84 -14.07 4.14
CA ASN A 143 6.19 -14.38 3.64
C ASN A 143 6.36 -14.23 2.12
N HIS A 144 5.26 -14.30 1.36
CA HIS A 144 5.21 -14.11 -0.08
C HIS A 144 5.04 -12.64 -0.47
N SER A 145 4.71 -11.77 0.47
CA SER A 145 4.49 -10.34 0.26
C SER A 145 5.71 -9.52 0.66
N SER A 146 6.15 -8.60 -0.20
CA SER A 146 7.28 -7.71 0.09
C SER A 146 6.81 -6.34 0.59
N LEU A 147 7.41 -5.83 1.67
CA LEU A 147 7.26 -4.43 2.09
C LEU A 147 8.35 -3.58 1.42
N LEU A 148 7.93 -2.62 0.60
CA LEU A 148 8.78 -1.59 0.03
C LEU A 148 8.48 -0.26 0.72
N TYR A 149 9.41 0.21 1.55
CA TYR A 149 9.27 1.47 2.26
C TYR A 149 10.12 2.56 1.59
N VAL A 150 9.43 3.58 1.06
CA VAL A 150 10.04 4.82 0.55
C VAL A 150 9.65 5.94 1.52
N GLY A 151 10.62 6.48 2.26
CA GLY A 151 10.30 7.48 3.29
C GLY A 151 11.44 7.79 4.24
N ASP A 152 11.10 8.35 5.40
CA ASP A 152 12.06 8.80 6.41
C ASP A 152 12.95 7.65 6.93
N ASN A 153 14.27 7.87 6.90
CA ASN A 153 15.27 6.93 7.42
C ASN A 153 15.14 6.65 8.93
N ALA A 154 14.59 7.57 9.72
CA ALA A 154 14.28 7.34 11.13
C ALA A 154 13.32 6.15 11.32
N ASN A 155 12.43 5.93 10.35
CA ASN A 155 11.46 4.84 10.37
C ASN A 155 11.98 3.55 9.75
N ARG A 156 13.16 3.54 9.15
CA ARG A 156 13.75 2.34 8.53
C ARG A 156 13.83 1.18 9.51
N LYS A 157 14.42 1.39 10.69
CA LYS A 157 14.59 0.35 11.70
C LYS A 157 13.25 -0.23 12.18
N PRO A 158 12.27 0.58 12.63
CA PRO A 158 10.99 0.03 13.05
C PRO A 158 10.21 -0.62 11.89
N MET A 159 10.26 -0.07 10.67
CA MET A 159 9.63 -0.71 9.49
C MET A 159 10.24 -2.07 9.18
N LYS A 160 11.57 -2.17 9.22
CA LYS A 160 12.27 -3.43 9.04
C LYS A 160 11.88 -4.46 10.11
N ALA A 161 11.87 -4.06 11.38
CA ALA A 161 11.51 -4.96 12.47
C ALA A 161 10.08 -5.50 12.36
N MET A 162 9.13 -4.66 11.90
CA MET A 162 7.75 -5.10 11.67
C MET A 162 7.64 -6.05 10.48
N ALA A 163 8.36 -5.77 9.38
CA ALA A 163 8.41 -6.70 8.24
C ALA A 163 8.97 -8.07 8.66
N GLU A 164 10.07 -8.08 9.41
CA GLU A 164 10.68 -9.30 9.95
C GLU A 164 9.72 -10.07 10.87
N ALA A 165 9.00 -9.37 11.75
CA ALA A 165 8.00 -9.98 12.63
C ALA A 165 6.86 -10.65 11.85
N CYS A 166 6.47 -10.08 10.71
CA CYS A 166 5.46 -10.63 9.80
C CYS A 166 6.04 -11.61 8.75
N GLY A 167 7.35 -11.91 8.80
CA GLY A 167 8.02 -12.77 7.82
C GLY A 167 8.16 -12.16 6.42
N MET A 168 7.93 -10.86 6.24
CA MET A 168 7.93 -10.18 4.95
C MET A 168 9.34 -9.75 4.51
N PRO A 169 9.76 -10.00 3.25
CA PRO A 169 10.92 -9.34 2.69
C PRO A 169 10.80 -7.81 2.76
N PHE A 170 11.89 -7.13 3.13
CA PHE A 170 11.91 -5.69 3.35
C PHE A 170 12.89 -4.96 2.42
N CYS A 171 12.39 -3.92 1.75
CA CYS A 171 13.16 -3.04 0.89
C CYS A 171 12.98 -1.58 1.34
N PHE A 172 14.04 -0.79 1.30
CA PHE A 172 14.03 0.58 1.79
C PHE A 172 14.71 1.55 0.82
N HIS A 173 14.10 2.72 0.63
CA HIS A 173 14.72 3.91 0.05
C HIS A 173 14.42 5.12 0.92
N ALA A 174 15.44 5.93 1.21
CA ALA A 174 15.26 7.16 1.98
C ALA A 174 14.73 8.28 1.07
N LEU A 175 13.72 9.01 1.51
CA LEU A 175 13.40 10.33 0.96
C LEU A 175 14.23 11.34 1.75
N TYR A 176 15.44 11.64 1.24
CA TYR A 176 16.45 12.55 1.81
C TYR A 176 17.23 12.01 3.02
#